data_AF-A0AAW4L228-F1
#
_entry.id   AF-A0AAW4L228-F1
#
_cell.length_a   1.000
_cell.length_b   1.000
_cell.length_c   1.000
_cell.angle_alpha   90.00
_cell.angle_beta   90.00
_cell.angle_gamma   90.00
#
_symmetry.space_group_name_H-M   'P 1'
#
loop_
_entity.id
_entity.type
_entity.pdbx_description
1 polymer ?
#
loop_
_entity_poly.entity_id
_entity_poly.type
_entity_poly.pdbx_seq_one_letter_code
_entity_poly.pdbx_strand_id
1 'polypeptide(L)'
;MFDSATRVSLNMLEEARWYARQGRLVRAYAGLRREAIATADTRRLALHTLQTLPGWPSTLRLEVRDGRVDGALLDSIGFETASEKKYLVKQGPAYQAFD
;
A
#
# COMPACT_ATOMS: atom_id res chain seq x y z
N MET A 1 39.41 -25.21 10.06
CA MET A 1 38.80 -25.31 8.72
C MET A 1 37.43 -24.66 8.83
N PHE A 2 37.27 -23.46 8.26
CA PHE A 2 36.12 -22.58 8.50
C PHE A 2 34.85 -23.11 7.81
N ASP A 3 33.78 -23.30 8.59
CA ASP A 3 32.42 -23.51 8.10
C ASP A 3 31.76 -22.13 7.94
N SER A 4 31.44 -21.74 6.71
CA SER A 4 30.89 -20.43 6.40
C SER A 4 29.66 -20.54 5.53
N ALA A 5 28.52 -20.34 6.21
CA ALA A 5 27.37 -19.56 5.75
C ALA A 5 26.33 -20.22 4.83
N THR A 6 25.60 -21.20 5.37
CA THR A 6 24.14 -21.33 5.12
C THR A 6 23.33 -20.50 6.13
N ARG A 7 23.86 -19.34 6.54
CA ARG A 7 23.14 -18.37 7.36
C ARG A 7 22.77 -17.24 6.42
N VAL A 8 21.53 -17.27 5.91
CA VAL A 8 20.96 -16.07 5.29
C VAL A 8 21.18 -14.94 6.29
N SER A 9 22.00 -13.95 5.91
CA SER A 9 22.37 -12.87 6.80
C SER A 9 21.11 -12.13 7.20
N LEU A 10 21.03 -11.69 8.45
CA LEU A 10 19.85 -10.98 8.99
C LEU A 10 19.42 -9.84 8.05
N ASN A 11 20.41 -9.12 7.51
CA ASN A 11 20.20 -8.03 6.56
C ASN A 11 19.49 -8.49 5.25
N MET A 12 19.81 -9.67 4.72
CA MET A 12 19.17 -10.20 3.51
C MET A 12 17.73 -10.68 3.78
N LEU A 13 17.44 -11.18 4.98
CA LEU A 13 16.07 -11.49 5.39
C LEU A 13 15.24 -10.22 5.60
N GLU A 14 15.84 -9.17 6.15
CA GLU A 14 15.20 -7.86 6.31
C GLU A 14 14.89 -7.22 4.96
N GLU A 15 15.84 -7.27 4.03
CA GLU A 15 15.69 -6.74 2.69
C GLU A 15 14.65 -7.54 1.87
N ALA A 16 14.64 -8.87 1.98
CA ALA A 16 13.60 -9.71 1.38
C ALA A 16 12.20 -9.42 1.95
N ARG A 17 12.09 -9.16 3.26
CA ARG A 17 10.83 -8.73 3.89
C ARG A 17 10.40 -7.35 3.41
N TRP A 18 11.35 -6.45 3.20
CA TRP A 18 11.11 -5.13 2.63
C TRP A 18 10.58 -5.21 1.20
N TYR A 19 11.23 -5.97 0.31
CA TYR A 19 10.75 -6.19 -1.05
C TYR A 19 9.41 -6.93 -1.09
N ALA A 20 9.18 -7.92 -0.22
CA ALA A 20 7.90 -8.61 -0.12
C ALA A 20 6.77 -7.66 0.35
N ARG A 21 7.08 -6.73 1.24
CA ARG A 21 6.18 -5.65 1.69
C ARG A 21 5.83 -4.70 0.53
N GLN A 22 6.84 -4.22 -0.20
CA GLN A 22 6.64 -3.38 -1.39
C GLN A 22 5.84 -4.11 -2.48
N GLY A 23 6.14 -5.39 -2.74
CA GLY A 23 5.43 -6.20 -3.72
C GLY A 23 3.97 -6.50 -3.33
N ARG A 24 3.63 -6.55 -2.03
CA ARG A 24 2.24 -6.66 -1.57
C ARG A 24 1.46 -5.35 -1.79
N LEU A 25 2.10 -4.21 -1.58
CA LEU A 25 1.51 -2.90 -1.93
C LEU A 25 1.25 -2.81 -3.43
N VAL A 26 2.25 -3.10 -4.28
CA VAL A 26 2.11 -3.10 -5.74
C VAL A 26 1.01 -4.06 -6.22
N ARG A 27 0.86 -5.24 -5.59
CA ARG A 27 -0.24 -6.16 -5.92
C ARG A 27 -1.60 -5.70 -5.42
N ALA A 28 -1.69 -5.05 -4.25
CA ALA A 28 -2.92 -4.41 -3.81
C ALA A 28 -3.33 -3.28 -4.78
N TYR A 29 -2.36 -2.48 -5.24
CA TYR A 29 -2.56 -1.46 -6.27
C TYR A 29 -3.05 -2.06 -7.60
N ALA A 30 -2.45 -3.17 -8.05
CA ALA A 30 -2.88 -3.87 -9.26
C ALA A 30 -4.26 -4.53 -9.13
N GLY A 31 -4.64 -4.98 -7.93
CA GLY A 31 -5.94 -5.60 -7.64
C GLY A 31 -7.12 -4.63 -7.81
N LEU A 32 -6.94 -3.36 -7.40
CA LEU A 32 -7.93 -2.29 -7.59
C LEU A 32 -8.27 -2.02 -9.06
N ARG A 33 -7.38 -2.38 -10.00
CA ARG A 33 -7.60 -2.22 -11.44
C ARG A 33 -8.62 -3.23 -12.01
N ARG A 34 -8.91 -4.32 -11.31
CA ARG A 34 -9.76 -5.43 -11.83
C ARG A 34 -11.22 -5.38 -11.36
N GLU A 35 -11.56 -4.50 -10.41
CA GLU A 35 -12.90 -4.44 -9.77
C GLU A 35 -13.83 -3.37 -10.36
N ALA A 36 -14.19 -3.50 -11.63
CA ALA A 36 -15.26 -2.68 -12.23
C ALA A 36 -16.66 -2.88 -11.56
N ILE A 37 -16.77 -3.70 -10.51
CA ILE A 37 -18.04 -4.10 -9.86
C ILE A 37 -18.10 -3.78 -8.34
N ALA A 38 -17.02 -3.29 -7.71
CA ALA A 38 -17.08 -2.97 -6.27
C ALA A 38 -18.00 -1.75 -6.01
N THR A 39 -18.73 -1.73 -4.88
CA THR A 39 -19.44 -0.54 -4.40
C THR A 39 -18.48 0.40 -3.65
N ALA A 40 -18.93 1.62 -3.31
CA ALA A 40 -18.13 2.54 -2.50
C ALA A 40 -17.78 1.92 -1.13
N ASP A 41 -18.74 1.27 -0.49
CA ASP A 41 -18.57 0.64 0.83
C ASP A 41 -17.58 -0.53 0.80
N THR A 42 -17.62 -1.38 -0.25
CA THR A 42 -16.66 -2.48 -0.39
C THR A 42 -15.24 -1.96 -0.57
N ARG A 43 -15.04 -0.89 -1.36
CA ARG A 43 -13.72 -0.28 -1.53
C ARG A 43 -13.19 0.31 -0.23
N ARG A 44 -14.05 1.01 0.51
CA ARG A 44 -13.73 1.56 1.84
C ARG A 44 -13.34 0.46 2.82
N LEU A 45 -14.13 -0.62 2.87
CA LEU A 45 -13.81 -1.79 3.70
C LEU A 45 -12.46 -2.41 3.32
N ALA A 46 -12.21 -2.63 2.02
CA ALA A 46 -10.95 -3.18 1.54
C ALA A 46 -9.76 -2.27 1.90
N LEU A 47 -9.90 -0.95 1.73
CA LEU A 47 -8.88 0.03 2.11
C LEU A 47 -8.60 -0.01 3.62
N HIS A 48 -9.62 0.04 4.47
CA HIS A 48 -9.43 -0.05 5.91
C HIS A 48 -8.98 -1.44 6.39
N THR A 49 -9.20 -2.50 5.63
CA THR A 49 -8.61 -3.82 5.92
C THR A 49 -7.12 -3.82 5.61
N LEU A 50 -6.68 -3.11 4.57
CA LEU A 50 -5.28 -3.04 4.17
C LEU A 50 -4.37 -2.51 5.30
N GLN A 51 -4.83 -1.53 6.07
CA GLN A 51 -4.04 -0.97 7.19
C GLN A 51 -3.92 -1.92 8.40
N THR A 52 -4.81 -2.92 8.51
CA THR A 52 -4.77 -3.89 9.62
C THR A 52 -3.91 -5.11 9.30
N LEU A 53 -3.50 -5.27 8.03
CA LEU A 53 -2.71 -6.43 7.63
C LEU A 53 -1.33 -6.43 8.28
N PRO A 54 -0.85 -7.60 8.75
CA PRO A 54 0.50 -7.74 9.29
C PRO A 54 1.52 -7.21 8.32
N GLY A 55 2.23 -6.20 8.80
CA GLY A 55 3.10 -5.48 7.95
C GLY A 55 2.37 -4.48 7.03
N TRP A 56 1.65 -3.54 7.62
CA TRP A 56 1.42 -2.21 7.05
C TRP A 56 2.45 -1.22 7.65
N PRO A 57 3.12 -0.33 6.87
CA PRO A 57 4.09 0.61 7.45
C PRO A 57 3.40 1.65 8.33
N SER A 58 3.86 1.84 9.58
CA SER A 58 3.32 2.89 10.47
C SER A 58 3.65 4.30 9.99
N THR A 59 4.66 4.44 9.15
CA THR A 59 5.13 5.71 8.58
C THR A 59 4.39 6.10 7.29
N LEU A 60 3.48 5.26 6.78
CA LEU A 60 2.78 5.48 5.53
C LEU A 60 1.34 5.93 5.77
N ARG A 61 1.00 7.07 5.17
CA ARG A 61 -0.37 7.53 4.96
C ARG A 61 -0.76 7.32 3.50
N LEU A 62 -1.85 6.61 3.25
CA LEU A 62 -2.41 6.45 1.91
C LEU A 62 -3.70 7.27 1.81
N GLU A 63 -3.75 8.20 0.87
CA GLU A 63 -4.91 9.07 0.63
C GLU A 63 -5.58 8.72 -0.68
N VAL A 64 -6.90 8.57 -0.65
CA VAL A 64 -7.72 8.43 -1.86
C VAL A 64 -8.25 9.80 -2.25
N ARG A 65 -7.95 10.25 -3.46
CA ARG A 65 -8.22 11.60 -3.96
C ARG A 65 -9.08 11.57 -5.23
N ASP A 66 -9.92 12.57 -5.45
CA ASP A 66 -10.75 12.66 -6.66
C ASP A 66 -10.07 13.45 -7.79
N GLY A 67 -9.95 12.84 -8.97
CA GLY A 67 -9.45 13.46 -10.21
C GLY A 67 -7.96 13.74 -10.28
N ARG A 68 -7.36 14.30 -9.22
CA ARG A 68 -5.95 14.72 -9.13
C ARG A 68 -5.39 14.57 -7.71
N VAL A 69 -4.07 14.60 -7.56
CA VAL A 69 -3.34 14.32 -6.31
C VAL A 69 -3.69 15.30 -5.19
N ASP A 70 -3.91 16.56 -5.55
CA ASP A 70 -4.38 17.67 -4.72
C ASP A 70 -5.92 17.84 -4.77
N GLY A 71 -6.64 16.87 -5.33
CA GLY A 71 -8.10 16.87 -5.40
C GLY A 71 -8.77 16.61 -4.05
N ALA A 72 -10.11 16.52 -4.06
CA ALA A 72 -10.89 16.26 -2.85
C ALA A 72 -10.45 14.94 -2.19
N LEU A 73 -10.23 14.96 -0.87
CA LEU A 73 -9.93 13.74 -0.10
C LEU A 73 -11.22 12.93 0.04
N LEU A 74 -11.23 11.74 -0.53
CA LEU A 74 -12.36 10.81 -0.49
C LEU A 74 -12.25 9.84 0.70
N ASP A 75 -11.04 9.37 0.99
CA ASP A 75 -10.76 8.45 2.08
C ASP A 75 -9.27 8.44 2.44
N SER A 76 -8.90 7.92 3.62
CA SER A 76 -7.49 7.76 3.99
C SER A 76 -7.27 6.67 5.04
N ILE A 77 -6.10 6.05 5.00
CA ILE A 77 -5.61 5.11 6.00
C ILE A 77 -4.19 5.47 6.44
N GLY A 78 -3.80 4.98 7.63
CA GLY A 78 -2.55 5.35 8.28
C GLY A 78 -2.64 6.65 9.09
N PHE A 79 -1.62 6.91 9.89
CA PHE A 79 -1.59 8.06 10.80
C PHE A 79 -1.56 9.39 10.04
N GLU A 80 -2.16 10.44 10.61
CA GLU A 80 -2.08 11.78 10.02
C GLU A 80 -0.64 12.34 10.06
N THR A 81 0.15 11.90 11.04
CA THR A 81 1.54 12.29 11.27
C THR A 81 2.55 11.41 10.55
N ALA A 82 2.12 10.49 9.68
CA ALA A 82 3.02 9.63 8.93
C ALA A 82 3.96 10.46 8.03
N SER A 83 5.24 10.10 8.03
CA SER A 83 6.28 10.83 7.30
C SER A 83 6.26 10.60 5.79
N GLU A 84 5.67 9.48 5.35
CA GLU A 84 5.49 9.13 3.95
C GLU A 84 4.00 9.24 3.61
N LYS A 85 3.69 9.90 2.49
CA LYS A 85 2.35 10.00 1.94
C LYS A 85 2.36 9.42 0.53
N LYS A 86 1.35 8.63 0.19
CA LYS A 86 1.09 8.14 -1.17
C LYS A 86 -0.37 8.41 -1.52
N TYR A 87 -0.68 8.42 -2.81
CA TYR A 87 -1.99 8.81 -3.30
C TYR A 87 -2.59 7.76 -4.23
N LEU A 88 -3.90 7.53 -4.07
CA LEU A 88 -4.76 6.81 -4.99
C LEU A 88 -5.74 7.81 -5.61
N VAL A 89 -5.48 8.23 -6.84
CA VAL A 89 -6.35 9.18 -7.54
C VAL A 89 -7.43 8.42 -8.30
N LYS A 90 -8.70 8.67 -7.97
CA LYS A 90 -9.86 8.15 -8.69
C LYS A 90 -10.07 8.96 -9.97
N GLN A 91 -10.10 8.29 -11.12
CA GLN A 91 -10.46 8.86 -12.41
C GLN A 91 -11.62 8.04 -13.00
N GLY A 92 -12.84 8.55 -12.86
CA GLY A 92 -14.05 7.82 -13.26
C GLY A 92 -14.17 6.49 -12.50
N PRO A 93 -14.19 5.33 -13.19
CA PRO A 93 -14.24 4.01 -12.58
C PRO A 93 -12.85 3.45 -12.16
N ALA A 94 -11.75 4.10 -12.54
CA ALA A 94 -10.40 3.62 -12.32
C ALA A 94 -9.69 4.38 -11.19
N TYR A 95 -8.62 3.76 -10.66
CA TYR A 95 -7.70 4.38 -9.71
C TYR A 95 -6.28 4.32 -10.25
N GLN A 96 -5.51 5.37 -10.02
CA GLN A 96 -4.09 5.45 -10.36
C GLN A 96 -3.27 5.79 -9.11
N ALA A 97 -2.18 5.08 -8.90
CA ALA A 97 -1.27 5.29 -7.78
C ALA A 97 -0.22 6.36 -8.12
N PHE A 98 0.08 7.20 -7.14
CA PHE A 98 1.13 8.22 -7.17
C PHE A 98 1.90 8.20 -5.84
N ASP A 99 3.14 8.67 -5.90
CA ASP A 99 3.98 8.94 -4.74
C ASP A 99 3.75 10.36 -4.21
#